data_AF-A0A6M0C837-F1
#
_entry.id   AF-A0A6M0C837-F1
#
_cell.length_a   1.000
_cell.length_b   1.000
_cell.length_c   1.000
_cell.angle_alpha   90.00
_cell.angle_beta   90.00
_cell.angle_gamma   90.00
#
_symmetry.space_group_name_H-M   'P 1'
#
loop_
_entity.id
_entity.type
_entity.pdbx_description
1 polymer ?
#
loop_
_entity_poly.entity_id
_entity_poly.type
_entity_poly.pdbx_seq_one_letter_code
_entity_poly.pdbx_strand_id
1 'polypeptide(L)'
;PPLAGFFGKIYLFWAGWQAGAYGLVIIGLLTSVVSIYYYIRVVKMMVVKEPQEMSDAVKNYPQIRWSLPGMRPIQVAIVLTLVTTSLAGILSNPLFTLVNTSVANTPMLANSLAQDGATQVSLLSSESFSARSLNIWRI
;
A
#
# COMPACT_ATOMS: atom_id res chain seq x y z
N PRO A 1 8.40 1.38 -10.40
CA PRO A 1 7.26 0.73 -9.73
C PRO A 1 5.92 1.44 -10.05
N PRO A 2 5.23 1.04 -11.13
CA PRO A 2 3.90 1.56 -11.49
C PRO A 2 2.74 0.70 -10.94
N LEU A 3 3.02 -0.39 -10.21
CA LEU A 3 1.98 -1.30 -9.72
C LEU A 3 1.24 -0.71 -8.52
N ALA A 4 -0.07 -0.88 -8.48
CA ALA A 4 -0.95 -0.37 -7.41
C ALA A 4 -0.47 -0.71 -5.99
N GLY A 5 0.08 -1.92 -5.81
CA GLY A 5 0.59 -2.37 -4.50
C GLY A 5 1.76 -1.56 -3.93
N PHE A 6 2.49 -0.81 -4.76
CA PHE A 6 3.57 0.07 -4.31
C PHE A 6 3.02 1.37 -3.72
N PHE A 7 2.08 2.02 -4.41
CA PHE A 7 1.44 3.25 -3.94
C PHE A 7 0.66 3.04 -2.65
N GLY A 8 -0.03 1.90 -2.51
CA GLY A 8 -0.73 1.54 -1.28
C GLY A 8 0.20 1.44 -0.06
N LYS A 9 1.37 0.82 -0.22
CA LYS A 9 2.37 0.72 0.85
C LYS A 9 2.97 2.07 1.22
N ILE A 10 3.32 2.91 0.23
CA ILE A 10 3.83 4.26 0.52
C ILE A 10 2.80 5.06 1.29
N TYR A 11 1.54 5.03 0.87
CA TYR A 11 0.48 5.74 1.56
C TYR A 11 0.31 5.26 3.01
N LEU A 12 0.36 3.94 3.23
CA LEU A 12 0.29 3.34 4.55
C LEU A 12 1.45 3.80 5.46
N PHE A 13 2.68 3.79 4.94
CA PHE A 13 3.85 4.23 5.70
C PHE A 13 3.84 5.74 5.96
N TRP A 14 3.38 6.54 4.98
CA TRP A 14 3.23 7.98 5.13
C TRP A 14 2.19 8.33 6.20
N ALA A 15 1.02 7.69 6.17
CA ALA A 15 -0.03 7.86 7.16
C ALA A 15 0.44 7.41 8.57
N GLY A 16 1.10 6.26 8.66
CA GLY A 16 1.65 5.78 9.93
C GLY A 16 2.73 6.71 10.50
N TRP A 17 3.56 7.31 9.63
CA TRP A 17 4.57 8.28 10.04
C TRP A 17 3.93 9.57 10.54
N GLN A 18 2.92 10.10 9.84
CA GLN A 18 2.19 11.30 10.24
C GLN A 18 1.44 11.11 11.57
N ALA A 19 0.96 9.89 11.84
CA ALA A 19 0.33 9.53 13.11
C ALA A 19 1.35 9.28 14.27
N GLY A 20 2.66 9.48 14.04
CA GLY A 20 3.70 9.25 15.05
C GLY A 20 4.00 7.79 15.35
N ALA A 21 3.45 6.85 14.58
CA ALA A 21 3.60 5.40 14.77
C ALA A 21 4.93 4.86 14.18
N TYR A 22 6.05 5.47 14.55
CA TYR A 22 7.36 5.21 13.96
C TYR A 22 7.80 3.74 14.07
N GLY A 23 7.54 3.10 15.21
CA GLY A 23 7.88 1.69 15.42
C GLY A 23 7.17 0.75 14.42
N LEU A 24 5.89 0.99 14.15
CA LEU A 24 5.12 0.20 13.19
C LEU A 24 5.61 0.43 11.75
N VAL A 25 5.94 1.68 11.40
CA VAL A 25 6.49 2.01 10.08
C VAL A 25 7.81 1.30 9.84
N ILE A 26 8.72 1.31 10.82
CA ILE A 26 10.03 0.65 10.72
C ILE A 26 9.86 -0.86 10.57
N ILE A 27 9.04 -1.50 11.41
CA ILE A 27 8.76 -2.95 11.31
C ILE A 27 8.11 -3.28 9.94
N GLY A 28 7.19 -2.43 9.47
CA GLY A 28 6.55 -2.57 8.16
C GLY A 28 7.53 -2.48 6.99
N LEU A 29 8.52 -1.57 7.08
CA LEU A 29 9.57 -1.47 6.07
C LEU A 29 10.48 -2.70 6.07
N LEU A 30 10.94 -3.15 7.25
CA LEU A 30 11.79 -4.34 7.37
C LEU A 30 11.11 -5.59 6.83
N THR A 31 9.84 -5.82 7.20
CA THR A 31 9.06 -6.95 6.69
C THR A 31 8.85 -6.86 5.18
N SER A 32 8.72 -5.66 4.61
CA SER A 32 8.65 -5.48 3.16
C SER A 32 9.98 -5.80 2.46
N VAL A 33 11.12 -5.51 3.09
CA VAL A 33 12.46 -5.89 2.57
C VAL A 33 12.65 -7.40 2.61
N VAL A 34 12.23 -8.07 3.70
CA VAL A 34 12.26 -9.54 3.76
C VAL A 34 11.34 -10.14 2.70
N SER A 35 10.15 -9.54 2.48
CA SER A 35 9.19 -10.02 1.48
C SER A 35 9.75 -9.95 0.04
N ILE A 36 10.46 -8.88 -0.32
CA ILE A 36 10.99 -8.74 -1.67
C ILE A 36 12.03 -9.81 -2.00
N TYR A 37 12.80 -10.29 -1.01
CA TYR A 37 13.72 -11.41 -1.19
C TYR A 37 12.99 -12.68 -1.65
N TYR A 38 11.87 -13.03 -1.00
CA TYR A 38 11.07 -14.19 -1.39
C TYR A 38 10.39 -14.00 -2.74
N TYR A 39 9.89 -12.80 -3.05
CA TYR A 39 9.27 -12.52 -4.35
C TYR A 39 10.27 -12.62 -5.51
N ILE A 40 11.46 -12.02 -5.37
CA ILE A 40 12.49 -12.10 -6.41
C ILE A 40 12.98 -13.53 -6.59
N ARG A 41 13.10 -14.32 -5.51
CA ARG A 41 13.52 -15.73 -5.60
C ARG A 41 12.61 -16.55 -6.52
N VAL A 42 11.29 -16.35 -6.42
CA VAL A 42 10.31 -17.04 -7.29
C VAL A 42 10.45 -16.58 -8.75
N VAL A 43 10.53 -15.27 -8.99
CA VAL A 43 10.69 -14.72 -10.35
C VAL A 43 12.00 -15.20 -10.98
N LYS A 44 13.09 -15.23 -10.22
CA LYS A 44 14.39 -15.72 -10.67
C LYS A 44 14.30 -17.19 -11.10
N MET A 45 13.61 -18.03 -10.33
CA MET A 45 13.42 -19.44 -10.70
C MET A 45 12.55 -19.62 -11.95
N MET A 46 11.62 -18.69 -12.22
CA MET A 46 10.74 -18.75 -13.39
C MET A 46 11.40 -18.22 -14.67
N VAL A 47 12.20 -17.17 -14.58
CA VAL A 47 12.71 -16.44 -15.76
C VAL A 47 14.18 -16.78 -16.09
N VAL A 48 15.01 -17.07 -15.08
CA VAL A 48 16.47 -17.12 -15.25
C VAL A 48 17.02 -18.56 -15.27
N LYS A 49 16.28 -19.55 -14.76
CA LYS A 49 16.75 -20.93 -14.75
C LYS A 49 16.82 -21.51 -16.16
N GLU A 50 17.94 -22.14 -16.48
CA GLU A 50 18.18 -22.76 -17.77
C GLU A 50 17.33 -24.04 -17.94
N PRO A 51 16.88 -24.38 -19.17
CA PRO A 51 15.99 -25.51 -19.42
C PRO A 51 16.53 -26.86 -18.93
N GLN A 52 17.85 -27.04 -18.89
CA GLN A 52 18.50 -28.26 -18.37
C GLN A 52 18.26 -28.52 -16.88
N GLU A 53 17.99 -27.48 -16.07
CA GLU A 53 17.73 -27.62 -14.63
C GLU A 53 16.24 -27.81 -14.28
N MET A 54 15.38 -27.95 -15.30
CA MET A 54 13.95 -28.16 -15.08
C MET A 54 13.66 -29.60 -14.67
N SER A 55 12.78 -29.75 -13.68
CA SER A 55 12.24 -31.05 -13.26
C SER A 55 11.53 -31.77 -14.42
N ASP A 56 11.51 -33.10 -14.40
CA ASP A 56 10.87 -33.93 -15.43
C ASP A 56 9.37 -33.62 -15.58
N ALA A 57 8.71 -33.14 -14.52
CA ALA A 57 7.32 -32.67 -14.58
C ALA A 57 7.14 -31.44 -15.48
N VAL A 58 8.13 -30.55 -15.53
CA VAL A 58 8.10 -29.36 -16.38
C VAL A 58 8.43 -29.73 -17.83
N LYS A 59 9.36 -30.67 -18.04
CA LYS A 59 9.71 -31.18 -19.38
C LYS A 59 8.54 -31.93 -20.04
N ASN A 60 7.76 -32.66 -19.25
CA ASN A 60 6.59 -33.42 -19.71
C ASN A 60 5.29 -32.61 -19.70
N TYR A 61 5.35 -31.29 -19.54
CA TYR A 61 4.14 -30.46 -19.47
C TYR A 61 3.42 -30.45 -20.84
N PRO A 62 2.12 -30.79 -20.90
CA PRO A 62 1.38 -30.81 -22.16
C PRO A 62 1.25 -29.41 -22.75
N GLN A 63 1.16 -29.33 -24.08
CA GLN A 63 0.96 -28.07 -24.79
C GLN A 63 -0.33 -27.38 -24.31
N ILE A 64 -0.24 -26.09 -23.98
CA ILE A 64 -1.37 -25.30 -23.46
C ILE A 64 -2.41 -25.14 -24.56
N ARG A 65 -3.59 -25.74 -24.39
CA ARG A 65 -4.72 -25.65 -25.34
C ARG A 65 -5.88 -24.90 -24.70
N TRP A 66 -6.08 -23.64 -25.07
CA TRP A 66 -7.15 -22.76 -24.57
C TRP A 66 -8.57 -23.12 -25.10
N SER A 67 -8.74 -24.28 -25.71
CA SER A 67 -9.99 -24.76 -26.31
C SER A 67 -10.85 -25.57 -25.34
N LEU A 68 -10.32 -25.96 -24.19
CA LEU A 68 -11.07 -26.74 -23.21
C LEU A 68 -12.16 -25.88 -22.53
N PRO A 69 -13.33 -26.46 -22.22
CA PRO A 69 -14.36 -25.78 -21.45
C PRO A 69 -13.78 -25.26 -20.12
N GLY A 70 -13.95 -23.98 -19.83
CA GLY A 70 -13.45 -23.35 -18.59
C GLY A 70 -12.06 -22.71 -18.66
N MET A 71 -11.23 -22.97 -19.68
CA MET A 71 -9.91 -22.31 -19.79
C MET A 71 -9.98 -20.86 -20.27
N ARG A 72 -10.94 -20.52 -21.15
CA ARG A 72 -11.16 -19.15 -21.61
C ARG A 72 -11.50 -18.15 -20.49
N PRO A 73 -12.45 -18.43 -19.57
CA PRO A 73 -12.72 -17.51 -18.47
C PRO A 73 -11.54 -17.35 -17.51
N ILE A 74 -10.73 -18.40 -17.28
CA ILE A 74 -9.49 -18.29 -16.49
C ILE A 74 -8.49 -17.36 -17.15
N GLN A 75 -8.28 -17.49 -18.47
CA GLN A 75 -7.41 -16.61 -19.22
C GLN A 75 -7.87 -15.16 -19.13
N VAL A 76 -9.17 -14.92 -19.35
CA VAL A 76 -9.77 -13.57 -19.24
C VAL A 76 -9.59 -13.03 -17.83
N ALA A 77 -9.81 -13.83 -16.78
CA ALA A 77 -9.63 -13.41 -15.40
C ALA A 77 -8.18 -13.01 -15.08
N ILE A 78 -7.19 -13.79 -15.56
CA ILE A 78 -5.77 -13.47 -15.38
C ILE A 78 -5.42 -12.17 -16.10
N VAL A 79 -5.82 -12.03 -17.37
CA VAL A 79 -5.55 -10.82 -18.17
C VAL A 79 -6.24 -9.60 -17.55
N LEU A 80 -7.51 -9.73 -17.18
CA LEU A 80 -8.28 -8.66 -16.55
C LEU A 80 -7.64 -8.22 -15.23
N THR A 81 -7.20 -9.15 -14.40
CA THR A 81 -6.55 -8.85 -13.12
C THR A 81 -5.22 -8.14 -13.33
N LEU A 82 -4.41 -8.59 -14.30
CA LEU A 82 -3.13 -7.95 -14.64
C LEU A 82 -3.31 -6.52 -15.16
N VAL A 83 -4.29 -6.33 -16.06
CA VAL A 83 -4.62 -5.02 -16.62
C VAL A 83 -5.17 -4.10 -15.53
N THR A 84 -6.11 -4.57 -14.72
CA THR A 84 -6.67 -3.80 -13.60
C THR A 84 -5.60 -3.42 -12.58
N THR A 85 -4.71 -4.34 -12.20
CA THR A 85 -3.62 -4.07 -11.23
C THR A 85 -2.63 -3.04 -11.75
N SER A 86 -2.34 -3.08 -13.05
CA SER A 86 -1.41 -2.15 -13.69
C SER A 86 -2.06 -0.77 -13.86
N LEU A 87 -3.31 -0.71 -14.32
CA LEU A 87 -4.06 0.53 -14.49
C LEU A 87 -4.37 1.21 -13.16
N ALA A 88 -4.73 0.46 -12.12
CA ALA A 88 -5.00 1.00 -10.78
C ALA A 88 -3.77 1.71 -10.18
N GLY A 89 -2.57 1.26 -10.51
CA GLY A 89 -1.35 1.94 -10.07
C GLY A 89 -1.11 3.28 -10.78
N ILE A 90 -1.44 3.37 -12.07
CA ILE A 90 -1.36 4.62 -12.83
C ILE A 90 -2.50 5.58 -12.44
N LEU A 91 -3.71 5.05 -12.31
CA LEU A 91 -4.93 5.76 -11.92
C LEU A 91 -5.13 5.80 -10.41
N SER A 92 -4.05 5.79 -9.63
CA SER A 92 -4.17 5.78 -8.16
C SER A 92 -4.85 7.04 -7.63
N ASN A 93 -4.70 8.19 -8.29
CA ASN A 93 -5.29 9.45 -7.86
C ASN A 93 -6.83 9.41 -7.72
N PRO A 94 -7.63 9.07 -8.76
CA PRO A 94 -9.08 8.97 -8.60
C PRO A 94 -9.51 7.92 -7.57
N LEU A 95 -8.80 6.78 -7.47
CA LEU A 95 -9.10 5.76 -6.46
C LEU A 95 -8.94 6.32 -5.03
N PHE A 96 -7.89 7.08 -4.76
CA PHE A 96 -7.68 7.70 -3.45
C PHE A 96 -8.75 8.75 -3.14
N THR A 97 -9.19 9.54 -4.13
CA THR A 97 -10.27 10.51 -3.90
C THR A 97 -11.59 9.82 -3.50
N LEU A 98 -11.95 8.72 -4.16
CA LEU A 98 -13.13 7.93 -3.82
C LEU A 98 -13.03 7.39 -2.39
N VAL A 99 -11.89 6.78 -2.03
CA VAL A 99 -11.66 6.25 -0.67
C VAL A 99 -11.78 7.34 0.38
N ASN A 100 -11.14 8.50 0.18
CA ASN A 100 -11.16 9.59 1.15
C ASN A 100 -12.58 10.16 1.34
N THR A 101 -13.35 10.29 0.26
CA THR A 101 -14.76 10.71 0.37
C THR A 101 -15.62 9.68 1.11
N SER A 102 -15.40 8.38 0.92
CA SER A 102 -16.12 7.34 1.66
C SER A 102 -15.76 7.32 3.15
N VAL A 103 -14.48 7.51 3.49
CA VAL A 103 -14.02 7.57 4.89
C VAL A 103 -14.58 8.78 5.61
N ALA A 104 -14.56 9.96 4.98
CA ALA A 104 -15.08 11.20 5.58
C ALA A 104 -16.59 11.14 5.86
N ASN A 105 -17.35 10.41 5.04
CA ASN A 105 -18.79 10.25 5.20
C ASN A 105 -19.18 9.18 6.23
N THR A 106 -18.22 8.44 6.80
CA THR A 106 -18.49 7.39 7.79
C THR A 106 -18.48 7.99 9.21
N PRO A 107 -19.62 7.99 9.94
CA PRO A 107 -19.74 8.71 11.22
C PRO A 107 -18.79 8.20 12.32
N MET A 108 -18.39 6.94 12.27
CA MET A 108 -17.40 6.37 13.19
C MET A 108 -16.00 6.99 13.04
N LEU A 109 -15.61 7.33 11.82
CA LEU A 109 -14.27 7.87 11.50
C LEU A 109 -14.27 9.40 11.45
N ALA A 110 -15.41 10.01 11.17
CA ALA A 110 -15.57 11.47 11.22
C ALA A 110 -15.25 12.03 12.62
N ASN A 111 -15.67 11.35 13.68
CA ASN A 111 -15.43 11.77 15.06
C ASN A 111 -13.94 11.71 15.46
N SER A 112 -13.19 10.70 15.00
CA SER A 112 -11.75 10.59 15.25
C SER A 112 -10.94 11.65 14.48
N LEU A 113 -11.34 11.95 13.24
CA LEU A 113 -10.69 13.01 12.43
C LEU A 113 -10.95 14.41 13.03
N ALA A 114 -12.12 14.63 13.61
CA ALA A 114 -12.44 15.87 14.32
C ALA A 114 -11.62 16.03 15.62
N GLN A 115 -11.34 14.92 16.32
CA GLN A 115 -10.55 14.92 17.55
C GLN A 115 -9.07 15.27 17.33
N ASP A 116 -8.45 14.81 16.23
CA ASP A 116 -7.07 15.18 15.88
C ASP A 116 -6.94 16.69 15.61
N GLY A 117 -7.93 17.29 14.95
CA GLY A 117 -7.98 18.75 14.73
C GLY A 117 -8.14 19.54 16.03
N ALA A 118 -9.02 19.10 16.93
CA ALA A 118 -9.24 19.77 18.23
C ALA A 118 -8.03 19.67 19.17
N THR A 119 -7.29 18.56 19.11
CA THR A 119 -6.09 18.34 19.93
C THR A 119 -4.93 19.24 19.48
N GLN A 120 -4.79 19.52 18.19
CA GLN A 120 -3.77 20.48 17.73
C GLN A 120 -4.11 21.93 18.08
N VAL A 121 -5.40 22.33 18.04
CA VAL A 121 -5.84 23.68 18.42
C VAL A 121 -5.67 23.93 19.94
N SER A 122 -5.87 22.91 20.78
CA SER A 122 -5.62 23.01 22.23
C SER A 122 -4.11 23.06 22.58
N LEU A 123 -3.27 22.35 21.82
CA LEU A 123 -1.82 22.41 21.97
C LEU A 123 -1.24 23.76 21.53
N LEU A 124 -1.72 24.34 20.42
CA LEU A 124 -1.31 25.68 19.97
C LEU A 124 -1.78 26.80 20.92
N SER A 125 -2.98 26.67 21.50
CA SER A 125 -3.49 27.65 22.47
C SER A 125 -2.78 27.55 23.82
N SER A 126 -2.44 26.34 24.30
CA SER A 126 -1.66 26.14 25.53
C SER A 126 -0.20 26.59 25.40
N GLU A 127 0.46 26.39 24.27
CA GLU A 127 1.79 26.96 24.02
C GLU A 127 1.75 28.50 23.92
N SER A 128 0.72 29.09 23.28
CA SER A 128 0.57 30.55 23.25
C SER A 128 0.28 31.15 24.62
N PHE A 129 -0.45 30.44 25.50
CA PHE A 129 -0.74 30.88 26.86
C PHE A 129 0.50 30.78 27.77
N SER A 130 1.29 29.71 27.63
CA SER A 130 2.57 29.56 28.32
C SER A 130 3.60 30.62 27.89
N ALA A 131 3.72 30.91 26.59
CA ALA A 131 4.59 31.96 26.07
C ALA A 131 4.14 33.38 26.49
N ARG A 132 2.84 33.58 26.76
CA ARG A 132 2.28 34.85 27.24
C ARG A 132 2.44 35.04 28.75
N SER A 133 2.49 33.95 29.52
CA SER A 133 2.81 33.94 30.97
C SER A 133 4.28 34.30 31.25
N LEU A 134 5.20 33.92 30.36
CA LEU A 134 6.64 34.18 30.50
C LEU A 134 7.11 35.58 30.02
N ASN A 135 6.24 36.38 29.39
CA ASN A 135 6.57 37.72 28.89
C ASN A 135 5.97 38.89 29.71
N ILE A 136 5.42 38.62 30.90
CA ILE A 136 4.88 39.66 31.80
C ILE A 136 5.97 40.39 32.62
N TRP A 137 7.24 39.94 32.54
CA TRP A 137 8.37 40.53 33.28
C TRP A 137 9.43 41.23 32.40
N ARG A 138 9.22 41.39 31.09
CA ARG A 138 10.12 42.21 30.26
C ARG A 138 9.61 43.66 30.22
N ILE A 139 9.92 44.38 31.29
CA ILE A 139 10.09 45.84 31.31
C ILE A 139 11.47 46.15 30.70
#